data_AF-A0A0Q8CDZ0-F1
#
_entry.id   AF-A0A0Q8CDZ0-F1
#
_cell.length_a   1.000
_cell.length_b   1.000
_cell.length_c   1.000
_cell.angle_alpha   90.00
_cell.angle_beta   90.00
_cell.angle_gamma   90.00
#
_symmetry.space_group_name_H-M   'P 1'
#
loop_
_entity.id
_entity.type
_entity.pdbx_description
1 polymer ?
#
loop_
_entity_poly.entity_id
_entity_poly.type
_entity_poly.pdbx_seq_one_letter_code
_entity_poly.pdbx_strand_id
1 'polypeptide(L)'
;MTSHPQSSIDAGWFADPYDPSGLVLRWWDGTQWTAQTHRADVVPGATAPREGAPLYTIWIWALVILPLLSSLTIFTIDFRAYLEDAMRVGTMGRARARPP
;
A
#
# COMPACT_ATOMS: atom_id res chain seq x y z
N MET A 1 24.19 -29.87 19.86
CA MET A 1 24.72 -28.85 18.93
C MET A 1 23.52 -28.19 18.26
N THR A 2 23.11 -27.01 18.73
CA THR A 2 21.97 -26.26 18.18
C THR A 2 22.41 -25.56 16.90
N SER A 3 21.95 -26.06 15.76
CA SER A 3 22.14 -25.42 14.44
C SER A 3 21.46 -24.06 14.43
N HIS A 4 22.25 -22.99 14.28
CA HIS A 4 21.72 -21.68 13.95
C HIS A 4 21.08 -21.74 12.54
N PRO A 5 19.92 -21.10 12.31
CA PRO A 5 19.39 -20.96 10.96
C PRO A 5 20.38 -20.11 10.15
N GLN A 6 21.18 -20.75 9.31
CA GLN A 6 21.88 -20.04 8.24
C GLN A 6 20.79 -19.49 7.32
N SER A 7 20.56 -18.18 7.37
CA SER A 7 19.90 -17.45 6.31
C SER A 7 20.70 -17.71 5.02
N SER A 8 20.30 -18.71 4.24
CA SER A 8 20.95 -19.02 2.97
C SER A 8 20.53 -17.94 1.98
N ILE A 9 21.32 -16.88 1.93
CA ILE A 9 21.16 -15.83 0.92
C ILE A 9 21.48 -16.49 -0.43
N ASP A 10 20.54 -16.45 -1.36
CA ASP A 10 20.74 -17.01 -2.71
C ASP A 10 21.90 -16.31 -3.43
N ALA A 11 22.54 -17.03 -4.36
CA ALA A 11 23.62 -16.48 -5.17
C ALA A 11 23.13 -15.27 -5.98
N GLY A 12 23.88 -14.17 -5.93
CA GLY A 12 23.41 -12.90 -6.48
C GLY A 12 24.41 -11.75 -6.34
N TRP A 13 24.07 -10.62 -6.98
CA TRP A 13 24.80 -9.37 -6.85
C TRP A 13 24.27 -8.56 -5.67
N PHE A 14 25.16 -8.15 -4.78
CA PHE A 14 24.82 -7.37 -3.60
C PHE A 14 25.79 -6.19 -3.45
N ALA A 15 25.41 -5.19 -2.65
CA ALA A 15 26.27 -4.05 -2.35
C ALA A 15 27.60 -4.50 -1.73
N ASP A 16 28.70 -3.95 -2.23
CA ASP A 16 30.04 -4.26 -1.74
C ASP A 16 30.25 -3.64 -0.33
N PRO A 17 30.50 -4.45 0.73
CA PRO A 17 30.69 -3.94 2.09
C PRO A 17 31.91 -3.04 2.25
N TYR A 18 32.87 -3.14 1.33
CA TYR A 18 34.13 -2.41 1.38
C TYR A 18 34.10 -1.14 0.51
N ASP A 19 33.03 -0.91 -0.24
CA ASP A 19 32.85 0.29 -1.04
C ASP A 19 31.90 1.28 -0.33
N PRO A 20 32.41 2.38 0.25
CA PRO A 20 31.58 3.37 0.91
C PRO A 20 30.67 4.13 -0.06
N SER A 21 30.91 4.06 -1.37
CA SER A 21 30.07 4.72 -2.36
C SER A 21 28.75 4.00 -2.62
N GLY A 22 28.66 2.70 -2.31
CA GLY A 22 27.49 1.86 -2.57
C GLY A 22 27.20 1.67 -4.06
N LEU A 23 28.15 2.02 -4.93
CA LEU A 23 28.01 1.94 -6.39
C LEU A 23 28.66 0.69 -6.97
N VAL A 24 29.39 -0.07 -6.16
CA VAL A 24 29.98 -1.35 -6.53
C VAL A 24 29.12 -2.47 -5.99
N LEU A 25 28.75 -3.41 -6.87
CA LEU A 25 28.15 -4.67 -6.46
C LEU A 25 29.21 -5.77 -6.52
N ARG A 26 29.13 -6.70 -5.57
CA ARG A 26 29.98 -7.88 -5.45
C ARG A 26 29.13 -9.13 -5.53
N TRP A 27 29.63 -10.15 -6.21
CA TRP A 27 28.92 -11.41 -6.37
C TRP A 27 29.07 -12.31 -5.13
N TRP A 28 27.94 -12.75 -4.59
CA TRP A 28 27.81 -13.81 -3.59
C TRP A 28 27.49 -15.12 -4.30
N ASP A 29 28.25 -16.19 -4.02
CA ASP A 29 28.05 -17.49 -4.66
C ASP A 29 27.07 -18.42 -3.92
N GLY A 30 26.45 -17.94 -2.84
CA GLY A 30 25.62 -18.72 -1.93
C GLY A 30 26.35 -19.16 -0.65
N THR A 31 27.69 -19.12 -0.65
CA THR A 31 28.54 -19.53 0.47
C THR A 31 29.58 -18.48 0.89
N GLN A 32 30.11 -17.70 -0.06
CA GLN A 32 31.12 -16.68 0.17
C GLN A 32 31.04 -15.53 -0.86
N TRP A 33 31.68 -14.41 -0.51
CA TRP A 33 31.89 -13.30 -1.43
C TRP A 33 33.00 -13.65 -2.41
N THR A 34 32.73 -13.51 -3.70
CA THR A 34 33.75 -13.70 -4.74
C THR A 34 34.46 -12.38 -5.07
N ALA A 35 35.56 -12.46 -5.83
CA ALA A 35 36.29 -11.28 -6.32
C ALA A 35 35.60 -10.57 -7.49
N GLN A 36 34.49 -11.11 -8.00
CA GLN A 36 33.76 -10.51 -9.11
C GLN A 36 33.02 -9.27 -8.60
N THR A 37 33.43 -8.11 -9.13
CA THR A 37 32.81 -6.81 -8.86
C THR A 37 32.39 -6.16 -10.16
N HIS A 38 31.23 -5.50 -10.17
CA HIS A 38 30.85 -4.59 -11.25
C HIS A 38 30.30 -3.29 -10.70
N ARG A 39 30.22 -2.27 -11.54
CA ARG A 39 29.56 -1.03 -11.17
C ARG A 39 28.05 -1.21 -11.36
N ALA A 40 27.27 -0.86 -10.33
CA ALA A 40 25.82 -0.79 -10.47
C ALA A 40 25.48 0.24 -11.56
N ASP A 41 24.68 -0.17 -12.54
CA ASP A 41 24.02 0.78 -13.40
C ASP A 41 23.05 1.58 -12.53
N VAL A 42 23.40 2.84 -12.26
CA VAL A 42 22.54 3.76 -11.51
C VAL A 42 21.36 4.08 -12.42
N VAL A 43 20.34 3.23 -12.42
CA VAL A 43 19.04 3.54 -13.03
C VAL A 43 18.40 4.59 -12.12
N PRO A 44 18.16 5.83 -12.60
CA PRO A 44 17.44 6.82 -11.82
C PRO A 44 16.05 6.28 -11.48
N GLY A 45 15.82 5.91 -10.21
CA GLY A 45 14.56 5.34 -9.74
C GLY A 45 14.64 3.94 -9.14
N ALA A 46 15.78 3.24 -9.21
CA ALA A 46 16.01 2.01 -8.45
C ALA A 46 16.21 2.35 -6.96
N THR A 47 15.09 2.61 -6.28
CA THR A 47 15.07 2.85 -4.84
C THR A 47 15.17 1.48 -4.19
N ALA A 48 16.33 1.14 -3.62
CA ALA A 48 16.40 0.04 -2.65
C ALA A 48 15.30 0.27 -1.60
N PRO A 49 14.62 -0.78 -1.10
CA PRO A 49 13.60 -0.62 -0.07
C PRO A 49 14.18 0.25 1.05
N ARG A 50 13.64 1.47 1.25
CA ARG A 50 14.02 2.30 2.38
C ARG A 50 13.48 1.62 3.62
N GLU A 51 14.32 0.77 4.22
CA GLU A 51 14.11 0.28 5.57
C GLU A 51 13.96 1.50 6.48
N GLY A 52 12.78 1.66 7.10
CA GLY A 52 12.48 2.76 8.01
C GLY A 52 11.57 3.87 7.50
N ALA A 53 10.84 3.69 6.38
CA ALA A 53 9.72 4.58 6.08
C ALA A 53 8.74 4.59 7.29
N PRO A 54 8.43 5.75 7.91
CA PRO A 54 7.66 5.78 9.15
C PRO A 54 6.19 5.37 8.93
N LEU A 55 5.92 4.07 9.09
CA LEU A 55 4.59 3.46 8.98
C LEU A 55 3.63 3.82 10.12
N TYR A 56 4.11 4.56 11.14
CA TYR A 56 3.31 5.04 12.27
C TYR A 56 2.99 6.53 12.19
N THR A 57 2.96 7.08 10.97
CA THR A 57 2.58 8.47 10.75
C THR A 57 1.06 8.63 10.88
N ILE A 58 0.61 9.72 11.51
CA ILE A 58 -0.82 10.02 11.78
C ILE A 58 -1.72 9.93 10.53
N TRP A 59 -1.18 10.19 9.34
CA TRP A 59 -1.90 10.12 8.07
C TRP A 59 -2.45 8.73 7.74
N ILE A 60 -1.77 7.67 8.19
CA ILE A 60 -2.22 6.30 7.97
C ILE A 60 -3.52 6.05 8.75
N TRP A 61 -3.59 6.51 10.01
CA TRP A 61 -4.81 6.43 10.80
C TRP A 61 -5.94 7.28 10.21
N ALA A 62 -5.65 8.48 9.68
CA ALA A 62 -6.64 9.29 8.99
C ALA A 62 -7.26 8.53 7.80
N LEU A 63 -6.43 7.86 6.99
CA LEU A 63 -6.87 7.07 5.83
C LEU A 63 -7.71 5.85 6.24
N VAL A 64 -7.39 5.21 7.37
CA VAL A 64 -8.15 4.08 7.93
C VAL A 64 -9.48 4.53 8.56
N ILE A 65 -9.50 5.66 9.25
CA ILE A 65 -10.68 6.16 9.96
C ILE A 65 -11.66 6.84 8.99
N LEU A 66 -11.19 7.40 7.87
CA LEU A 66 -12.04 8.07 6.89
C LEU A 66 -13.18 7.20 6.32
N PRO A 67 -12.96 5.95 5.86
CA PRO A 67 -14.06 5.08 5.43
C PRO A 67 -14.94 4.63 6.60
N LEU A 68 -14.41 4.51 7.82
CA LEU A 68 -15.19 4.15 9.01
C LEU A 68 -16.13 5.28 9.44
N LEU A 69 -15.65 6.53 9.46
CA LEU A 69 -16.46 7.72 9.67
C LEU A 69 -17.57 7.83 8.62
N SER A 70 -17.22 7.64 7.34
CA SER A 70 -18.19 7.64 6.24
C SER A 70 -19.26 6.55 6.45
N SER A 71 -18.83 5.32 6.77
CA SER A 71 -19.74 4.19 7.03
C SER A 71 -20.63 4.42 8.23
N LEU A 72 -20.11 5.02 9.31
CA LEU A 72 -20.88 5.33 10.51
C LEU A 72 -21.97 6.37 10.22
N THR A 73 -21.72 7.31 9.31
CA THR A 73 -22.70 8.32 8.91
C THR A 73 -23.92 7.68 8.25
N ILE A 74 -23.75 6.57 7.50
CA ILE A 74 -24.86 5.83 6.87
C ILE A 74 -25.86 5.30 7.90
N PHE A 75 -25.40 4.90 9.10
CA PHE A 75 -26.29 4.42 10.15
C PHE A 75 -27.22 5.51 10.72
N THR A 76 -26.94 6.78 10.45
CA THR A 76 -27.79 7.91 10.85
C THR A 76 -28.85 8.28 9.81
N ILE A 77 -28.83 7.67 8.61
CA ILE A 77 -29.80 7.93 7.56
C ILE A 77 -31.10 7.16 7.87
N ASP A 78 -32.21 7.89 8.04
CA ASP A 78 -33.54 7.30 8.19
C ASP A 78 -34.10 6.90 6.82
N PHE A 79 -33.78 5.68 6.40
CA PHE A 79 -34.26 5.10 5.14
C PHE A 79 -35.79 5.00 5.08
N ARG A 80 -36.47 4.88 6.22
CA ARG A 80 -37.93 4.72 6.28
C ARG A 80 -38.61 6.04 5.94
N ALA A 81 -38.20 7.13 6.58
CA ALA A 81 -38.68 8.48 6.26
C ALA A 81 -38.33 8.86 4.81
N TYR A 82 -37.11 8.55 4.36
CA TYR A 82 -36.64 8.81 3.00
C TYR A 82 -37.50 8.09 1.93
N LEU A 83 -37.83 6.81 2.13
CA LEU A 83 -38.66 6.04 1.20
C LEU A 83 -40.12 6.52 1.17
N GLU A 84 -40.67 6.91 2.33
CA GLU A 84 -42.02 7.48 2.41
C GLU A 84 -42.13 8.79 1.62
N ASP A 85 -41.16 9.69 1.75
CA ASP A 85 -41.13 10.95 0.99
C ASP A 85 -40.93 10.71 -0.51
N ALA A 86 -40.06 9.78 -0.89
CA ALA A 86 -39.85 9.43 -2.30
C ALA A 86 -41.14 8.91 -2.96
N MET A 87 -41.94 8.10 -2.26
CA MET A 87 -43.22 7.60 -2.77
C MET A 87 -44.31 8.67 -2.83
N ARG A 88 -44.32 9.60 -1.87
CA ARG A 88 -45.25 10.75 -1.85
C ARG A 88 -45.02 11.67 -3.05
N VAL A 89 -43.77 11.92 -3.41
CA VAL A 89 -43.41 12.70 -4.60
C VAL A 89 -43.81 11.99 -5.91
N GLY A 90 -43.59 10.68 -6.01
CA GLY A 90 -43.95 9.89 -7.19
C GLY A 90 -45.46 9.76 -7.43
N THR A 91 -46.26 9.75 -6.37
CA THR A 91 -47.73 9.69 -6.47
C THR A 91 -48.35 11.01 -6.93
N MET A 92 -47.80 12.15 -6.50
CA MET A 92 -48.24 13.47 -6.97
C MET A 92 -47.91 13.72 -8.46
N GLY A 93 -46.80 13.17 -8.98
CA GLY A 93 -46.44 13.27 -10.40
C GLY A 93 -47.40 12.54 -11.35
N ARG A 94 -47.96 11.41 -10.92
CA ARG A 94 -48.91 10.62 -11.72
C ARG A 94 -50.29 11.27 -11.84
N ALA A 95 -50.72 12.03 -10.84
CA ALA A 95 -52.01 12.71 -10.84
C ALA A 95 -52.08 13.89 -11.83
N ARG A 96 -50.92 14.47 -12.19
CA ARG A 96 -50.83 15.64 -13.09
C ARG A 96 -50.86 15.29 -14.59
N ALA A 97 -50.73 14.00 -14.94
CA ALA A 97 -50.57 13.51 -16.32
C ALA A 97 -51.85 12.93 -16.95
N ARG A 98 -53.04 13.25 -16.42
CA ARG A 98 -54.32 12.89 -17.05
C ARG A 98 -54.88 14.10 -17.81
N PRO A 99 -54.66 14.23 -19.13
CA PRO A 99 -55.44 15.16 -19.92
C PRO A 99 -56.89 14.65 -20.07
N PRO A 100 -57.87 15.55 -20.29
CA PRO A 100 -59.29 15.22 -20.43
C PRO A 100 -59.60 14.41 -21.69
#